data_AF-A0A7W3Y0L0-F1
#
_entry.id   AF-A0A7W3Y0L0-F1
#
_cell.length_a   1.000
_cell.length_b   1.000
_cell.length_c   1.000
_cell.angle_alpha   90.00
_cell.angle_beta   90.00
_cell.angle_gamma   90.00
#
_symmetry.space_group_name_H-M   'P 1'
#
loop_
_entity.id
_entity.type
_entity.pdbx_description
1 polymer ?
#
loop_
_entity_poly.entity_id
_entity_poly.type
_entity_poly.pdbx_seq_one_letter_code
_entity_poly.pdbx_strand_id
1 'polypeptide(L)'
;MGSAGQWAHETFGDIAGELADIIPACLLRAHHRARTGQEGVHTQTLEAYGHGLYAVQYEELAAGISGLGEAVRLQGRTMMLVRGHLIYPLRYAKKDVPVTAARLRRATGFRADLIRRHGPPPRQQAFDLDWGELDDSEVHPDLELLPEDVQLVLIAYACSMEAGVMRIEWGSAELRREDRYLIWHRHEPLPTKD
;
A
#
# COMPACT_ATOMS: atom_id res chain seq x y z
N MET A 1 5.49 4.93 21.98
CA MET A 1 4.23 4.86 21.23
C MET A 1 4.36 5.86 20.10
N GLY A 2 4.23 5.43 18.84
CA GLY A 2 4.13 6.38 17.74
C GLY A 2 2.86 7.20 17.92
N SER A 3 2.94 8.53 17.96
CA SER A 3 1.73 9.35 17.97
C SER A 3 1.15 9.38 16.56
N ALA A 4 0.08 8.63 16.32
CA ALA A 4 -0.71 8.78 15.09
C ALA A 4 -1.15 10.24 14.94
N GLY A 5 -1.10 10.78 13.73
CA GLY A 5 -1.50 12.16 13.49
C GLY A 5 -3.02 12.34 13.53
N GLN A 6 -3.48 13.57 13.31
CA GLN A 6 -4.91 13.90 13.35
C GLN A 6 -5.69 13.11 12.29
N TRP A 7 -5.16 12.99 11.07
CA TRP A 7 -5.85 12.28 9.99
C TRP A 7 -6.03 10.80 10.33
N ALA A 8 -5.01 10.17 10.93
CA ALA A 8 -5.10 8.78 11.34
C ALA A 8 -6.17 8.55 12.42
N HIS A 9 -6.32 9.47 13.37
CA HIS A 9 -7.38 9.39 14.38
C HIS A 9 -8.77 9.61 13.77
N GLU A 10 -8.91 10.51 12.79
CA GLU A 10 -10.16 10.69 12.04
C GLU A 10 -10.52 9.45 11.23
N THR A 11 -9.51 8.75 10.70
CA THR A 11 -9.67 7.58 9.81
C THR A 11 -9.94 6.28 10.59
N PHE A 12 -9.19 6.05 11.67
CA PHE A 12 -9.18 4.77 12.40
C PHE A 12 -9.72 4.87 13.83
N GLY A 13 -9.96 6.08 14.33
CA GLY A 13 -10.46 6.30 15.68
C GLY A 13 -9.43 5.97 16.76
N ASP A 14 -9.90 5.27 17.79
CA ASP A 14 -9.14 4.89 19.00
C ASP A 14 -7.98 3.93 18.72
N ILE A 15 -8.06 3.12 17.66
CA ILE A 15 -7.01 2.16 17.29
C ILE A 15 -5.90 2.76 16.42
N ALA A 16 -5.97 4.06 16.08
CA ALA A 16 -4.99 4.71 15.19
C ALA A 16 -3.55 4.60 15.71
N GLY A 17 -3.35 4.83 17.02
CA GLY A 17 -2.03 4.71 17.65
C GLY A 17 -1.49 3.27 17.62
N GLU A 18 -2.37 2.28 17.83
CA GLU A 18 -2.00 0.87 17.78
C GLU A 18 -1.58 0.45 16.37
N LEU A 19 -2.34 0.85 15.34
CA LEU A 19 -1.98 0.59 13.93
C LEU A 19 -0.65 1.27 13.55
N ALA A 20 -0.40 2.48 14.04
CA ALA A 20 0.86 3.20 13.78
C ALA A 20 2.09 2.51 14.38
N ASP A 21 1.92 1.70 15.43
CA ASP A 21 2.99 0.86 15.98
C ASP A 21 3.06 -0.52 15.29
N ILE A 22 1.91 -1.15 14.96
CA ILE A 22 1.84 -2.48 14.34
C ILE A 22 2.36 -2.51 12.90
N ILE A 23 1.90 -1.57 12.06
CA ILE A 23 2.16 -1.59 10.61
C ILE A 23 3.67 -1.57 10.32
N PRO A 24 4.48 -0.68 10.93
CA PRO A 24 5.93 -0.70 10.75
C PRO A 24 6.58 -2.00 11.18
N ALA A 25 6.17 -2.55 12.32
CA ALA A 25 6.70 -3.81 12.82
C ALA A 25 6.42 -4.96 11.83
N CYS A 26 5.23 -4.99 11.21
CA CYS A 26 4.89 -5.96 10.16
C CYS A 26 5.79 -5.81 8.93
N LEU A 27 6.04 -4.60 8.46
CA LEU A 27 6.90 -4.36 7.28
C LEU A 27 8.37 -4.71 7.55
N LEU A 28 8.87 -4.45 8.76
CA LEU A 28 10.21 -4.84 9.17
C LEU A 28 10.37 -6.37 9.23
N ARG A 29 9.38 -7.08 9.80
CA ARG A 29 9.38 -8.56 9.78
C ARG A 29 9.28 -9.11 8.37
N ALA A 30 8.46 -8.50 7.51
CA ALA A 30 8.33 -8.89 6.11
C ALA A 30 9.67 -8.74 5.37
N HIS A 31 10.37 -7.63 5.58
CA HIS A 31 11.72 -7.43 5.05
C HIS A 31 12.69 -8.51 5.55
N HIS A 32 12.74 -8.75 6.86
CA HIS A 32 13.63 -9.75 7.46
C HIS A 32 13.37 -11.15 6.87
N ARG A 33 12.12 -11.59 6.82
CA ARG A 33 11.73 -12.88 6.22
C ARG A 33 12.17 -12.98 4.76
N ALA A 34 11.95 -11.94 3.96
CA ALA A 34 12.34 -11.92 2.56
C ALA A 34 13.87 -11.95 2.38
N ARG A 35 14.60 -11.25 3.24
CA ARG A 35 16.07 -11.24 3.25
C ARG A 35 16.65 -12.60 3.60
N THR A 36 16.18 -13.23 4.68
CA THR A 36 16.59 -14.59 5.05
C THR A 36 16.31 -15.58 3.92
N GLY A 37 15.15 -15.46 3.26
CA GLY A 37 14.82 -16.28 2.10
C GLY A 37 15.80 -16.11 0.93
N GLN A 38 16.20 -14.87 0.62
CA GLN A 38 17.22 -14.58 -0.40
C GLN A 38 18.60 -15.13 -0.03
N GLU A 39 19.00 -14.98 1.23
CA GLU A 39 20.29 -15.47 1.72
C GLU A 39 20.38 -16.99 1.62
N GLY A 40 19.27 -17.71 1.88
CA GLY A 40 19.22 -19.18 1.81
C GLY A 40 19.29 -19.76 0.39
N VAL A 41 18.87 -19.03 -0.65
CA VAL A 41 18.89 -19.53 -2.04
C VAL A 41 20.23 -19.30 -2.75
N HIS A 42 21.13 -18.49 -2.19
CA HIS A 42 22.49 -18.22 -2.71
C HIS A 42 22.56 -17.84 -4.20
N THR A 43 21.53 -17.18 -4.74
CA THR A 43 21.54 -16.64 -6.10
C THR A 43 22.04 -15.20 -6.13
N GLN A 44 22.61 -14.79 -7.26
CA GLN A 44 23.03 -13.41 -7.52
C GLN A 44 21.84 -12.50 -7.89
N THR A 45 20.70 -13.06 -8.32
CA THR A 45 19.51 -12.26 -8.66
C THR A 45 18.71 -11.92 -7.40
N LEU A 46 18.08 -10.75 -7.36
CA LEU A 46 17.18 -10.36 -6.24
C LEU A 46 15.73 -10.82 -6.45
N GLU A 47 15.53 -11.88 -7.24
CA GLU A 47 14.20 -12.39 -7.55
C GLU A 47 13.55 -13.03 -6.32
N ALA A 48 14.28 -13.88 -5.59
CA ALA A 48 13.77 -14.50 -4.37
C ALA A 48 13.41 -13.44 -3.32
N TYR A 49 14.25 -12.42 -3.14
CA TYR A 49 13.95 -11.28 -2.28
C TYR A 49 12.68 -10.53 -2.73
N GLY A 50 12.59 -10.17 -4.02
CA GLY A 50 11.49 -9.37 -4.55
C GLY A 50 10.14 -10.08 -4.46
N HIS A 51 10.08 -11.35 -4.88
CA HIS A 51 8.88 -12.18 -4.82
C HIS A 51 8.51 -12.52 -3.38
N GLY A 52 9.51 -12.88 -2.56
CA GLY A 52 9.33 -13.15 -1.14
C GLY A 52 8.73 -11.95 -0.42
N LEU A 53 9.34 -10.77 -0.54
CA LEU A 53 8.84 -9.53 0.07
C LEU A 53 7.41 -9.22 -0.35
N TYR A 54 7.09 -9.39 -1.63
CA TYR A 54 5.76 -9.12 -2.15
C TYR A 54 4.70 -10.08 -1.59
N ALA A 55 5.04 -11.32 -1.24
CA ALA A 55 4.12 -12.25 -0.59
C ALA A 55 3.99 -11.94 0.91
N VAL A 56 5.13 -11.94 1.63
CA VAL A 56 5.14 -11.88 3.09
C VAL A 56 4.67 -10.54 3.65
N GLN A 57 4.73 -9.43 2.89
CA GLN A 57 4.16 -8.16 3.34
C GLN A 57 2.65 -8.27 3.65
N TYR A 58 1.90 -9.05 2.88
CA TYR A 58 0.47 -9.24 3.11
C TYR A 58 0.22 -10.17 4.29
N GLU A 59 1.02 -11.24 4.41
CA GLU A 59 0.93 -12.17 5.54
C GLU A 59 1.21 -11.48 6.87
N GLU A 60 2.28 -10.69 6.95
CA GLU A 60 2.65 -9.98 8.17
C GLU A 60 1.62 -8.92 8.57
N LEU A 61 1.08 -8.17 7.59
CA LEU A 61 0.02 -7.19 7.86
C LEU A 61 -1.26 -7.88 8.30
N ALA A 62 -1.68 -8.96 7.61
CA ALA A 62 -2.87 -9.71 7.99
C ALA A 62 -2.75 -10.31 9.41
N ALA A 63 -1.60 -10.91 9.73
CA ALA A 63 -1.35 -11.44 11.06
C ALA A 63 -1.36 -10.34 12.13
N GLY A 64 -0.65 -9.23 11.90
CA GLY A 64 -0.53 -8.14 12.86
C GLY A 64 -1.83 -7.37 13.11
N ILE A 65 -2.71 -7.26 12.11
CA ILE A 65 -3.95 -6.47 12.19
C ILE A 65 -5.17 -7.35 12.50
N SER A 66 -5.02 -8.68 12.56
CA SER A 66 -6.14 -9.66 12.69
C SER A 66 -7.15 -9.41 13.82
N GLY A 67 -6.77 -8.71 14.89
CA GLY A 67 -7.67 -8.33 16.00
C GLY A 67 -8.33 -6.94 15.86
N LEU A 68 -7.96 -6.17 14.85
CA LEU A 68 -8.36 -4.76 14.66
C LEU A 68 -9.22 -4.55 13.41
N GLY A 69 -9.46 -5.59 12.62
CA GLY A 69 -10.20 -5.50 11.37
C GLY A 69 -10.59 -6.87 10.81
N GLU A 70 -11.24 -6.82 9.65
CA GLU A 70 -11.77 -7.99 8.97
C GLU A 70 -10.86 -8.41 7.82
N ALA A 71 -10.68 -9.72 7.64
CA ALA A 71 -9.86 -10.27 6.58
C ALA A 71 -10.68 -10.36 5.27
N VAL A 72 -10.13 -9.83 4.18
CA VAL A 72 -10.69 -9.97 2.83
C VAL A 72 -9.67 -10.64 1.90
N ARG A 73 -10.14 -11.54 1.04
CA ARG A 73 -9.30 -12.28 0.09
C ARG A 73 -9.38 -11.63 -1.29
N LEU A 74 -8.29 -11.01 -1.74
CA LEU A 74 -8.17 -10.38 -3.06
C LEU A 74 -6.89 -10.86 -3.74
N GLN A 75 -6.96 -11.25 -5.02
CA GLN A 75 -5.80 -11.71 -5.79
C GLN A 75 -5.02 -12.83 -5.11
N GLY A 76 -5.75 -13.76 -4.47
CA GLY A 76 -5.16 -14.85 -3.70
C GLY A 76 -4.35 -14.38 -2.49
N ARG A 77 -4.61 -13.18 -1.96
CA ARG A 77 -3.93 -12.59 -0.81
C ARG A 77 -4.94 -12.16 0.23
N THR A 78 -4.56 -12.29 1.50
CA THR A 78 -5.36 -11.76 2.59
C THR A 78 -4.95 -10.31 2.83
N MET A 79 -5.90 -9.41 2.75
CA MET A 79 -5.79 -7.99 3.09
C MET A 79 -6.74 -7.69 4.25
N MET A 80 -6.57 -6.54 4.88
CA MET A 80 -7.32 -6.19 6.08
C MET A 80 -8.18 -4.96 5.82
N LEU A 81 -9.47 -5.08 6.13
CA LEU A 81 -10.41 -3.98 6.21
C LEU A 81 -10.48 -3.52 7.67
N VAL A 82 -10.11 -2.27 7.92
CA VAL A 82 -10.10 -1.67 9.25
C VAL A 82 -11.00 -0.44 9.22
N ARG A 83 -12.12 -0.46 9.94
CA ARG A 83 -13.08 0.65 9.98
C ARG A 83 -13.48 1.13 8.56
N GLY A 84 -13.81 0.20 7.66
CA GLY A 84 -14.17 0.51 6.27
C GLY A 84 -13.00 0.86 5.34
N HIS A 85 -11.76 0.82 5.83
CA HIS A 85 -10.56 1.13 5.04
C HIS A 85 -9.77 -0.13 4.72
N LEU A 86 -9.54 -0.39 3.43
CA LEU A 86 -8.63 -1.44 2.98
C LEU A 86 -7.18 -1.00 3.16
N ILE A 87 -6.42 -1.76 3.93
CA ILE A 87 -4.99 -1.53 4.17
C ILE A 87 -4.18 -2.21 3.06
N TYR A 88 -3.53 -1.41 2.21
CA TYR A 88 -2.82 -1.92 1.03
C TYR A 88 -1.33 -1.55 1.01
N PRO A 89 -0.39 -2.51 1.12
CA PRO A 89 1.04 -2.23 1.08
C PRO A 89 1.56 -1.95 -0.34
N LEU A 90 2.37 -0.89 -0.46
CA LEU A 90 2.98 -0.45 -1.72
C LEU A 90 4.48 -0.15 -1.52
N ARG A 91 5.34 -1.07 -1.96
CA ARG A 91 6.76 -0.77 -2.13
C ARG A 91 6.96 0.16 -3.32
N TYR A 92 7.14 1.46 -3.08
CA TYR A 92 7.23 2.45 -4.15
C TYR A 92 8.68 2.74 -4.59
N ALA A 93 9.66 2.53 -3.72
CA ALA A 93 11.06 2.82 -4.01
C ALA A 93 12.04 1.79 -3.45
N LYS A 94 13.21 1.72 -4.08
CA LYS A 94 14.39 0.96 -3.60
C LYS A 94 15.44 1.86 -2.94
N LYS A 95 15.16 3.16 -2.82
CA LYS A 95 16.03 4.20 -2.25
C LYS A 95 15.19 5.06 -1.32
N ASP A 96 15.82 5.72 -0.36
CA ASP A 96 15.15 6.70 0.48
C ASP A 96 14.83 7.96 -0.33
N VAL A 97 13.59 8.05 -0.81
CA VAL A 97 13.04 9.18 -1.55
C VAL A 97 11.64 9.46 -0.99
N PRO A 98 11.16 10.71 -0.99
CA PRO A 98 9.87 11.05 -0.40
C PRO A 98 8.70 10.31 -1.07
N VAL A 99 7.62 10.07 -0.31
CA VAL A 99 6.44 9.37 -0.83
C VAL A 99 5.77 10.10 -2.01
N THR A 100 5.97 11.41 -2.13
CA THR A 100 5.50 12.22 -3.26
C THR A 100 6.15 11.85 -4.60
N ALA A 101 7.26 11.10 -4.58
CA ALA A 101 7.87 10.52 -5.77
C ALA A 101 7.26 9.14 -6.15
N ALA A 102 6.30 8.63 -5.36
CA ALA A 102 5.70 7.32 -5.59
C ALA A 102 4.93 7.26 -6.91
N ARG A 103 5.18 6.18 -7.65
CA ARG A 103 4.53 5.88 -8.91
C ARG A 103 4.34 4.39 -9.09
N LEU A 104 3.26 3.99 -9.76
CA LEU A 104 3.05 2.61 -10.13
C LEU A 104 4.01 2.17 -11.23
N ARG A 105 4.21 0.85 -11.34
CA ARG A 105 4.95 0.26 -12.47
C ARG A 105 4.17 0.39 -13.77
N ARG A 106 2.84 0.29 -13.72
CA ARG A 106 1.90 0.43 -14.84
C ARG A 106 0.68 1.20 -14.34
N ALA A 107 0.05 1.99 -15.21
CA ALA A 107 -1.21 2.70 -14.94
C ALA A 107 -2.43 1.80 -15.19
N THR A 108 -2.26 0.48 -15.21
CA THR A 108 -3.28 -0.51 -15.55
C THR A 108 -3.16 -1.74 -14.65
N GLY A 109 -4.25 -2.52 -14.59
CA GLY A 109 -4.38 -3.75 -13.81
C GLY A 109 -4.70 -3.48 -12.35
N PHE A 110 -4.87 -4.57 -11.59
CA PHE A 110 -5.46 -4.58 -10.24
C PHE A 110 -5.08 -3.40 -9.33
N ARG A 111 -3.79 -3.03 -9.25
CA ARG A 111 -3.36 -1.91 -8.38
C ARG A 111 -3.88 -0.57 -8.83
N ALA A 112 -3.87 -0.32 -10.14
CA ALA A 112 -4.39 0.92 -10.70
C ALA A 112 -5.90 0.98 -10.51
N ASP A 113 -6.59 -0.13 -10.77
CA ASP A 113 -8.04 -0.22 -10.66
C ASP A 113 -8.50 -0.09 -9.21
N LEU A 114 -7.79 -0.70 -8.26
CA LEU A 114 -8.03 -0.56 -6.83
C LEU A 114 -7.91 0.90 -6.37
N ILE A 115 -6.86 1.60 -6.79
CA ILE A 115 -6.65 3.02 -6.43
C ILE A 115 -7.68 3.92 -7.09
N ARG A 116 -8.07 3.66 -8.34
CA ARG A 116 -9.10 4.45 -9.02
C ARG A 116 -10.49 4.27 -8.41
N ARG A 117 -10.83 3.05 -7.99
CA ARG A 117 -12.15 2.72 -7.46
C ARG A 117 -12.32 3.11 -5.99
N HIS A 118 -11.31 2.85 -5.15
CA HIS A 118 -11.42 3.02 -3.69
C HIS A 118 -10.51 4.13 -3.13
N GLY A 119 -9.65 4.73 -3.97
CA GLY A 119 -8.90 5.93 -3.60
C GLY A 119 -9.77 7.19 -3.59
N PRO A 120 -9.22 8.33 -3.14
CA PRO A 120 -9.91 9.59 -3.19
C PRO A 120 -10.18 10.03 -4.65
N PRO A 121 -11.24 10.81 -4.89
CA PRO A 121 -11.55 11.32 -6.21
C PRO A 121 -10.44 12.28 -6.71
N PRO A 122 -10.23 12.39 -8.04
CA PRO A 122 -9.26 13.31 -8.64
C PRO A 122 -9.38 14.76 -8.14
N ARG A 123 -8.30 15.38 -7.66
CA ARG A 123 -8.25 16.79 -7.22
C ARG A 123 -8.49 17.77 -8.36
N GLN A 124 -7.97 17.44 -9.53
CA GLN A 124 -8.21 18.19 -10.75
C GLN A 124 -9.20 17.36 -11.57
N GLN A 125 -10.40 17.91 -11.77
CA GLN A 125 -11.27 17.40 -12.82
C GLN A 125 -10.50 17.54 -14.13
N ALA A 126 -10.40 16.45 -14.90
CA ALA A 126 -9.86 16.53 -16.24
C ALA A 126 -10.60 17.66 -16.96
N PHE A 127 -9.87 18.58 -17.58
CA PHE A 127 -10.48 19.38 -18.63
C PHE A 127 -11.13 18.37 -19.60
N ASP A 128 -12.37 18.62 -20.03
CA ASP A 128 -13.09 17.89 -21.09
C ASP A 128 -12.36 18.06 -22.44
N LEU A 129 -11.10 17.67 -22.47
CA LEU A 129 -10.40 17.28 -23.65
C LEU A 129 -10.85 15.85 -23.84
N ASP A 130 -11.63 15.66 -24.91
CA ASP A 130 -12.07 14.40 -25.47
C ASP A 130 -10.84 13.54 -25.84
N TRP A 131 -10.16 13.06 -24.81
CA TRP A 131 -9.18 11.99 -24.89
C TRP A 131 -10.00 10.73 -24.98
N GLY A 132 -10.49 10.47 -26.19
CA GLY A 132 -11.39 9.37 -26.52
C GLY A 132 -11.04 8.14 -25.70
N GLU A 133 -12.06 7.67 -24.96
CA GLU A 133 -12.10 6.40 -24.23
C GLU A 133 -10.71 5.91 -23.82
N LEU A 134 -10.11 6.55 -22.82
CA LEU A 134 -8.99 5.95 -22.09
C LEU A 134 -9.50 4.76 -21.28
N ASP A 135 -9.71 3.70 -22.05
CA ASP A 135 -9.69 2.28 -21.77
C ASP A 135 -10.77 1.80 -20.79
N ASP A 136 -11.83 1.23 -21.38
CA ASP A 136 -12.67 0.14 -20.86
C ASP A 136 -11.80 -1.08 -20.49
N SER A 137 -10.75 -0.87 -19.69
CA SER A 137 -10.01 -1.98 -19.11
C SER A 137 -10.97 -2.66 -18.14
N GLU A 138 -11.42 -3.86 -18.50
CA GLU A 138 -12.28 -4.69 -17.64
C GLU A 138 -11.77 -4.63 -16.20
N VAL A 139 -12.58 -4.01 -15.34
CA VAL A 139 -12.26 -3.85 -13.93
C VAL A 139 -11.99 -5.24 -13.37
N HIS A 140 -10.85 -5.40 -12.70
CA HIS A 140 -10.47 -6.71 -12.20
C HIS A 140 -11.60 -7.31 -11.32
N PRO A 141 -12.08 -8.54 -11.59
CA PRO A 141 -13.30 -9.09 -10.97
C PRO A 141 -13.22 -9.16 -9.44
N ASP A 142 -12.05 -9.42 -8.87
CA ASP A 142 -11.86 -9.37 -7.40
C ASP A 142 -12.24 -8.04 -6.75
N LEU A 143 -12.29 -6.92 -7.49
CA LEU A 143 -12.72 -5.64 -6.95
C LEU A 143 -14.24 -5.59 -6.71
N GLU A 144 -15.03 -6.45 -7.37
CA GLU A 144 -16.46 -6.60 -7.09
C GLU A 144 -16.72 -7.25 -5.72
N LEU A 145 -15.72 -7.90 -5.14
CA LEU A 145 -15.80 -8.47 -3.80
C LEU A 145 -15.72 -7.39 -2.70
N LEU A 146 -15.33 -6.16 -3.05
CA LEU A 146 -15.26 -5.04 -2.13
C LEU A 146 -16.55 -4.21 -2.20
N PRO A 147 -17.18 -3.90 -1.05
CA PRO A 147 -18.26 -2.92 -1.00
C PRO A 147 -17.84 -1.56 -1.59
N GLU A 148 -18.77 -0.86 -2.24
CA GLU A 148 -18.49 0.42 -2.91
C GLU A 148 -18.08 1.54 -1.94
N ASP A 149 -18.49 1.45 -0.68
CA ASP A 149 -18.17 2.40 0.39
C ASP A 149 -16.79 2.14 1.03
N VAL A 150 -16.10 1.05 0.67
CA VAL A 150 -14.72 0.80 1.12
C VAL A 150 -13.80 1.89 0.58
N GLN A 151 -13.01 2.47 1.48
CA GLN A 151 -11.96 3.42 1.13
C GLN A 151 -10.58 2.75 1.16
N LEU A 152 -9.61 3.30 0.43
CA LEU A 152 -8.26 2.75 0.35
C LEU A 152 -7.27 3.56 1.20
N VAL A 153 -6.52 2.87 2.06
CA VAL A 153 -5.32 3.42 2.70
C VAL A 153 -4.10 2.69 2.16
N LEU A 154 -3.24 3.46 1.48
CA LEU A 154 -1.97 2.96 1.00
C LEU A 154 -0.94 3.02 2.13
N ILE A 155 -0.27 1.90 2.38
CA ILE A 155 0.93 1.83 3.21
C ILE A 155 2.13 1.86 2.27
N ALA A 156 2.59 3.06 1.93
CA ALA A 156 3.69 3.26 1.00
C ALA A 156 5.02 3.19 1.74
N TYR A 157 5.93 2.35 1.26
CA TYR A 157 7.24 2.18 1.88
C TYR A 157 8.40 2.09 0.89
N ALA A 158 9.54 2.67 1.27
CA ALA A 158 10.81 2.56 0.57
C ALA A 158 11.64 1.46 1.23
N CYS A 159 12.07 0.48 0.43
CA CYS A 159 12.79 -0.67 0.96
C CYS A 159 13.77 -1.25 -0.06
N SER A 160 14.95 -1.66 0.39
CA SER A 160 15.92 -2.42 -0.39
C SER A 160 16.40 -3.64 0.39
N MET A 161 17.09 -4.56 -0.29
CA MET A 161 17.66 -5.74 0.37
C MET A 161 18.77 -5.33 1.36
N GLU A 162 19.60 -4.38 0.97
CA GLU A 162 20.76 -3.94 1.75
C GLU A 162 20.38 -2.98 2.90
N ALA A 163 19.53 -1.99 2.62
CA ALA A 163 19.23 -0.90 3.54
C ALA A 163 17.98 -1.15 4.41
N GLY A 164 17.28 -2.27 4.20
CA GLY A 164 16.04 -2.55 4.92
C GLY A 164 14.89 -1.64 4.53
N VAL A 165 13.94 -1.44 5.45
CA VAL A 165 12.83 -0.50 5.30
C VAL A 165 13.32 0.88 5.76
N MET A 166 13.45 1.81 4.82
CA MET A 166 14.02 3.14 5.09
C MET A 166 12.95 4.18 5.41
N ARG A 167 11.75 4.01 4.86
CA ARG A 167 10.65 4.97 5.01
C ARG A 167 9.32 4.26 4.92
N ILE A 168 8.37 4.69 5.75
CA ILE A 168 6.99 4.22 5.74
C ILE A 168 6.10 5.45 5.90
N GLU A 169 5.15 5.61 5.00
CA GLU A 169 4.10 6.62 5.09
C GLU A 169 2.78 5.93 4.77
N TRP A 170 1.72 6.32 5.47
CA TRP A 170 0.36 5.88 5.16
C TRP A 170 -0.49 7.04 4.68
N GLY A 171 -1.53 6.77 3.92
CA GLY A 171 -2.39 7.84 3.44
C GLY A 171 -3.34 7.44 2.33
N SER A 172 -4.09 8.44 1.87
CA SER A 172 -4.98 8.36 0.72
C SER A 172 -4.33 9.05 -0.48
N ALA A 173 -4.27 8.37 -1.62
CA ALA A 173 -3.73 8.94 -2.86
C ALA A 173 -4.58 8.56 -4.06
N GLU A 174 -4.76 9.51 -4.97
CA GLU A 174 -5.32 9.24 -6.30
C GLU A 174 -4.20 8.76 -7.24
N LEU A 175 -4.57 7.97 -8.24
CA LEU A 175 -3.70 7.70 -9.39
C LEU A 175 -3.98 8.76 -10.47
N ARG A 176 -2.97 9.55 -10.82
CA ARG A 176 -3.11 10.56 -11.88
C ARG A 176 -3.50 9.90 -13.20
N ARG A 177 -4.51 10.43 -13.88
CA ARG A 177 -5.09 9.83 -15.10
C ARG A 177 -4.10 9.75 -16.25
N GLU A 178 -3.28 10.78 -16.45
CA GLU A 178 -2.38 10.83 -17.62
C GLU A 178 -1.14 9.95 -17.47
N ASP A 179 -0.82 9.46 -16.26
CA ASP A 179 0.39 8.69 -16.05
C ASP A 179 0.34 7.70 -14.86
N ARG A 180 1.50 7.46 -14.24
CA ARG A 180 1.68 6.44 -13.19
C ARG A 180 1.88 7.05 -11.81
N TYR A 181 1.86 8.37 -11.66
CA TYR A 181 2.17 9.01 -10.39
C TYR A 181 0.99 9.00 -9.43
N LEU A 182 1.30 8.88 -8.15
CA LEU A 182 0.33 9.01 -7.08
C LEU A 182 0.31 10.46 -6.59
N ILE A 183 -0.87 11.05 -6.55
CA ILE A 183 -1.07 12.38 -5.94
C ILE A 183 -1.65 12.13 -4.55
N TRP A 184 -0.85 12.42 -3.53
CA TRP A 184 -1.23 12.21 -2.14
C TRP A 184 -2.16 13.32 -1.67
N HIS A 185 -3.36 12.93 -1.24
CA HIS A 185 -4.32 13.87 -0.65
C HIS A 185 -3.98 14.16 0.80
N ARG A 186 -3.67 13.09 1.53
CA ARG A 186 -3.23 13.05 2.91
C ARG A 186 -2.18 11.96 3.01
N HIS A 187 -1.11 12.24 3.74
CA HIS A 187 -0.16 11.21 4.15
C HIS A 187 0.50 11.64 5.45
N GLU A 188 0.83 10.66 6.29
CA GLU A 188 1.57 10.86 7.53
C GLU A 188 2.70 9.82 7.61
N PRO A 189 3.87 10.21 8.14
CA PRO A 189 4.95 9.26 8.35
C PRO A 189 4.60 8.28 9.48
N LEU A 190 5.00 7.03 9.29
CA LEU A 190 4.97 6.00 10.33
C LEU A 190 6.38 5.78 10.88
N PRO A 191 6.54 5.51 12.19
CA PRO A 191 7.84 5.37 12.79
C PRO A 191 8.53 4.09 12.30
N THR A 192 9.70 4.23 11.68
CA THR A 192 10.67 3.15 11.53
C THR A 192 11.51 3.13 12.80
N LYS A 193 11.18 2.24 13.75
CA LYS A 193 12.06 2.02 14.91
C LYS A 193 13.24 1.17 14.44
N ASP A 194 14.46 1.61 14.79
CA ASP A 194 15.68 0.81 14.69
C ASP A 194 15.63 -0.39 15.65
#